data_AF-A0A1Q3KFH6-F1
#
_entry.id   AF-A0A1Q3KFH6-F1
#
_cell.length_a   1.000
_cell.length_b   1.000
_cell.length_c   1.000
_cell.angle_alpha   90.00
_cell.angle_beta   90.00
_cell.angle_gamma   90.00
#
_symmetry.space_group_name_H-M   'P 1'
#
loop_
_entity.id
_entity.type
_entity.pdbx_description
1 polymer ?
#
loop_
_entity_poly.entity_id
_entity_poly.type
_entity_poly.pdbx_seq_one_letter_code
_entity_poly.pdbx_strand_id
1 'polypeptide(L)'
;MSKNVIRRALLAAMAVAIGGVTLLASDEAEARGRRFEQWTYESDRPLRGYEGFLQPGTYCSYRRFPVRVCSYDARGREVCKIKGWRMEQSCS
;
A
#
# COMPACT_ATOMS: atom_id res chain seq x y z
N MET A 1 -56.70 -23.84 -21.89
CA MET A 1 -55.78 -23.33 -20.85
C MET A 1 -54.37 -23.79 -21.20
N SER A 2 -53.54 -22.91 -21.78
CA SER A 2 -52.24 -23.30 -22.38
C SER A 2 -51.09 -22.51 -21.77
N LYS A 3 -50.07 -23.24 -21.31
CA LYS A 3 -49.02 -22.89 -20.34
C LYS A 3 -47.96 -21.88 -20.85
N ASN A 4 -48.29 -21.09 -21.87
CA ASN A 4 -47.34 -20.22 -22.59
C ASN A 4 -47.39 -18.74 -22.18
N VAL A 5 -48.30 -18.35 -21.29
CA VAL A 5 -48.40 -16.97 -20.79
C VAL A 5 -47.45 -16.73 -19.60
N ILE A 6 -47.05 -17.80 -18.89
CA ILE A 6 -46.24 -17.71 -17.65
C ILE A 6 -44.76 -17.43 -17.95
N ARG A 7 -44.26 -17.70 -19.17
CA ARG A 7 -42.84 -17.54 -19.52
C ARG A 7 -42.45 -16.17 -20.07
N ARG A 8 -43.39 -15.25 -20.29
CA ARG A 8 -43.12 -13.96 -20.96
C ARG A 8 -43.20 -12.72 -20.06
N ALA A 9 -43.45 -12.89 -18.77
CA ALA A 9 -43.49 -11.79 -17.79
C ALA A 9 -42.33 -11.82 -16.78
N LEU A 10 -41.24 -12.54 -17.09
CA LEU A 10 -39.99 -12.56 -16.31
C LEU A 10 -38.84 -11.84 -17.05
N LEU A 11 -39.20 -10.86 -17.88
CA LEU A 11 -38.29 -9.84 -18.43
C LEU A 11 -38.61 -8.52 -17.73
N ALA A 12 -38.40 -8.48 -16.42
CA ALA A 12 -38.45 -7.25 -15.64
C ALA A 12 -37.29 -7.25 -14.65
N ALA A 13 -36.56 -6.15 -14.64
CA ALA A 13 -35.54 -5.78 -13.67
C ALA A 13 -34.16 -6.47 -13.78
N MET A 14 -33.39 -6.08 -14.80
CA MET A 14 -31.95 -5.87 -14.61
C MET A 14 -31.56 -4.50 -15.15
N ALA A 15 -31.69 -3.50 -14.30
CA ALA A 15 -31.03 -2.22 -14.42
C ALA A 15 -30.77 -1.70 -12.99
N VAL A 16 -29.80 -2.31 -12.30
CA VAL A 16 -29.24 -1.71 -11.08
C VAL A 16 -28.05 -0.88 -11.53
N ALA A 17 -28.23 0.44 -11.43
CA ALA A 17 -27.27 1.46 -11.78
C ALA A 17 -25.93 1.22 -11.05
N ILE A 18 -24.88 0.98 -11.84
CA ILE A 18 -23.51 1.19 -11.38
C ILE A 18 -23.27 2.69 -11.47
N GLY A 19 -23.33 3.39 -10.34
CA GLY A 19 -23.22 4.85 -10.33
C GLY A 19 -22.97 5.41 -8.94
N GLY A 20 -21.70 5.47 -8.56
CA GLY A 20 -21.17 6.51 -7.68
C GLY A 20 -21.44 6.35 -6.18
N VAL A 21 -20.68 5.47 -5.51
CA VAL A 21 -20.33 5.73 -4.11
C VAL A 21 -19.32 6.88 -4.14
N THR A 22 -19.78 8.11 -3.97
CA THR A 22 -18.89 9.23 -3.62
C THR A 22 -18.51 9.07 -2.15
N LEU A 23 -17.39 8.40 -1.91
CA LEU A 23 -16.66 8.49 -0.66
C LEU A 23 -16.20 9.94 -0.48
N LEU A 24 -17.03 10.79 0.12
CA LEU A 24 -16.55 12.03 0.73
C LEU A 24 -15.94 11.65 2.08
N ALA A 25 -14.76 11.05 2.03
CA ALA A 25 -13.81 11.09 3.13
C ALA A 25 -12.94 12.33 2.93
N SER A 26 -13.48 13.49 3.28
CA SER A 26 -12.66 14.68 3.51
C SER A 26 -12.13 14.57 4.94
N ASP A 27 -10.96 13.94 5.10
CA ASP A 27 -10.18 14.09 6.33
C ASP A 27 -9.65 15.52 6.37
N GLU A 28 -10.40 16.40 7.01
CA GLU A 28 -9.93 17.72 7.43
C GLU A 28 -8.93 17.55 8.57
N ALA A 29 -7.70 17.16 8.22
CA ALA A 29 -6.59 17.18 9.15
C ALA A 29 -5.64 18.32 8.79
N GLU A 30 -6.11 19.56 8.88
CA GLU A 30 -5.27 20.76 8.84
C GLU A 30 -5.29 21.44 10.22
N ALA A 31 -4.45 20.92 11.12
CA ALA A 31 -4.04 21.64 12.32
C ALA A 31 -2.71 21.12 12.89
N ARG A 32 -1.69 21.99 12.81
CA ARG A 32 -0.56 22.22 13.73
C ARG A 32 0.69 21.32 13.69
N GLY A 33 1.79 21.93 13.24
CA GLY A 33 3.19 21.52 13.47
C GLY A 33 3.68 20.53 12.44
N ARG A 34 4.88 20.76 11.87
CA ARG A 34 5.52 19.89 10.87
C ARG A 34 5.27 18.42 11.21
N ARG A 35 4.48 17.75 10.37
CA ARG A 35 4.12 16.37 10.64
C ARG A 35 5.34 15.53 10.35
N PHE A 36 5.60 14.60 11.27
CA PHE A 36 6.47 13.50 10.96
C PHE A 36 5.83 12.73 9.80
N GLU A 37 6.51 12.70 8.67
CA GLU A 37 6.10 11.97 7.47
C GLU A 37 7.07 10.82 7.24
N GLN A 38 6.54 9.64 6.94
CA GLN A 38 7.35 8.45 6.68
C GLN A 38 6.85 7.70 5.45
N TRP A 39 7.79 7.31 4.59
CA TRP A 39 7.53 6.51 3.40
C TRP A 39 8.40 5.27 3.41
N THR A 40 7.86 4.17 2.88
CA THR A 40 8.57 2.89 2.76
C THR A 40 8.61 2.45 1.30
N TYR A 41 9.77 1.98 0.85
CA TYR A 41 10.01 1.54 -0.51
C TYR A 41 10.70 0.17 -0.52
N GLU A 42 10.10 -0.78 -1.22
CA GLU A 42 10.69 -2.11 -1.46
C GLU A 42 11.48 -2.10 -2.78
N SER A 43 12.62 -2.80 -2.79
CA SER A 43 13.50 -2.90 -3.97
C SER A 43 14.41 -4.11 -3.87
N ASP A 44 14.83 -4.67 -5.00
CA ASP A 44 15.80 -5.78 -5.06
C ASP A 44 17.21 -5.37 -4.60
N ARG A 45 17.48 -4.07 -4.55
CA ARG A 45 18.78 -3.47 -4.17
C ARG A 45 18.61 -2.36 -3.15
N PRO A 46 19.65 -2.02 -2.36
CA PRO A 46 19.56 -0.95 -1.39
C PRO A 46 19.38 0.40 -2.11
N LEU A 47 18.24 1.05 -1.90
CA LEU A 47 17.97 2.40 -2.39
C LEU A 47 18.58 3.46 -1.47
N ARG A 48 18.92 4.62 -2.04
CA ARG A 48 19.39 5.78 -1.29
C ARG A 48 18.26 6.79 -1.18
N GLY A 49 17.91 7.15 0.05
CA GLY A 49 16.99 8.23 0.32
C GLY A 49 17.70 9.58 0.43
N TYR A 50 16.94 10.60 0.79
CA TYR A 50 17.45 11.93 1.05
C TYR A 50 17.85 12.07 2.54
N GLU A 51 18.99 12.73 2.76
CA GLU A 51 19.54 13.01 4.09
C GLU A 51 19.89 14.49 4.15
N GLY A 52 19.19 15.25 5.00
CA GLY A 52 19.42 16.68 5.15
C GLY A 52 18.17 17.50 5.41
N PHE A 53 18.36 18.83 5.46
CA PHE A 53 17.26 19.79 5.59
C PHE A 53 16.62 20.05 4.23
N LEU A 54 15.35 19.65 4.09
CA LEU A 54 14.57 19.95 2.89
C LEU A 54 14.09 21.41 2.90
N GLN A 55 13.73 21.91 4.08
CA GLN A 55 13.28 23.28 4.36
C GLN A 55 13.72 23.68 5.78
N PRO A 56 13.79 24.97 6.14
CA PRO A 56 14.22 25.41 7.47
C PRO A 56 13.37 24.78 8.56
N GLY A 57 13.96 23.90 9.38
CA GLY A 57 13.32 23.15 10.47
C GLY A 57 12.62 21.85 10.08
N THR A 58 12.76 21.40 8.82
CA THR A 58 12.32 20.07 8.36
C THR A 58 13.56 19.29 7.93
N TYR A 59 13.94 18.31 8.75
CA TYR A 59 15.05 17.41 8.48
C TYR A 59 14.53 16.06 8.04
N CYS A 60 15.11 15.54 6.97
CA CYS A 60 14.79 14.25 6.41
C CYS A 60 15.99 13.30 6.55
N SER A 61 15.71 12.05 6.89
CA SER A 61 16.69 10.97 6.99
C SER A 61 16.11 9.68 6.43
N TYR A 62 16.99 8.73 6.09
CA TYR A 62 16.54 7.43 5.60
C TYR A 62 17.32 6.27 6.22
N ARG A 63 16.65 5.12 6.32
CA ARG A 63 17.22 3.86 6.78
C ARG A 63 17.03 2.78 5.72
N ARG A 64 17.95 1.80 5.71
CA ARG A 64 17.92 0.65 4.81
C ARG A 64 17.88 -0.63 5.63
N PHE A 65 16.91 -1.48 5.34
CA PHE A 65 16.70 -2.74 6.02
C PHE A 65 16.84 -3.88 5.01
N PRO A 66 17.82 -4.78 5.17
CA PRO A 66 17.90 -5.97 4.32
C PRO A 66 16.77 -6.93 4.67
N VAL A 67 16.02 -7.37 3.67
CA VAL A 67 15.01 -8.43 3.81
C VAL A 67 15.70 -9.78 3.67
N ARG A 68 15.80 -10.53 4.78
CA ARG A 68 16.46 -11.83 4.83
C ARG A 68 15.44 -12.95 4.73
N VAL A 69 15.73 -13.93 3.89
CA VAL A 69 15.00 -15.21 3.83
C VAL A 69 15.95 -16.29 4.28
N CYS A 70 15.56 -17.03 5.31
CA CYS A 70 16.35 -18.11 5.91
C CYS A 70 15.77 -19.47 5.51
N SER A 71 16.66 -20.42 5.29
CA SER A 71 16.34 -21.82 4.98
C SER A 71 17.36 -22.72 5.64
N TYR A 72 17.00 -23.96 5.96
CA TYR A 72 17.95 -24.95 6.45
C TYR A 72 18.58 -25.73 5.29
N ASP A 73 19.90 -25.93 5.34
CA ASP A 73 20.59 -26.80 4.39
C ASP A 73 20.40 -28.30 4.75
N ALA A 74 20.86 -29.20 3.88
CA ALA A 74 20.77 -30.65 4.11
C ALA A 74 21.54 -31.14 5.35
N ARG A 75 22.35 -30.28 5.98
CA ARG A 75 23.10 -30.56 7.22
C ARG A 75 22.44 -29.90 8.44
N GLY A 76 21.24 -29.34 8.30
CA GLY A 76 20.50 -28.68 9.38
C GLY A 76 21.03 -27.31 9.77
N ARG A 77 21.90 -26.68 8.96
CA ARG A 77 22.42 -25.33 9.24
C ARG A 77 21.48 -24.29 8.66
N GLU A 78 21.17 -23.25 9.45
CA GLU A 78 20.42 -22.11 8.96
C GLU A 78 21.28 -21.26 8.03
N VAL A 79 20.79 -21.04 6.81
CA VAL A 79 21.40 -20.19 5.80
C VAL A 79 20.41 -19.10 5.43
N CYS A 80 20.78 -17.85 5.71
CA CYS A 80 19.98 -16.68 5.37
C CYS A 80 20.60 -15.93 4.19
N LYS A 81 19.77 -15.57 3.21
CA LYS A 81 20.17 -14.72 2.08
C LYS A 81 19.36 -13.44 2.08
N ILE A 82 20.00 -12.33 1.72
CA ILE A 82 19.29 -11.08 1.44
C ILE A 82 18.57 -11.27 0.11
N LYS A 83 17.25 -11.08 0.10
CA LYS A 83 16.38 -11.25 -1.07
C LYS A 83 15.78 -9.95 -1.56
N GLY A 84 15.85 -8.90 -0.76
CA GLY A 84 15.40 -7.58 -1.10
C GLY A 84 15.82 -6.59 -0.03
N TRP A 85 15.40 -5.35 -0.22
CA TRP A 85 15.71 -4.22 0.63
C TRP A 85 14.47 -3.37 0.79
N ARG A 86 14.26 -2.94 2.03
CA ARG A 86 13.26 -1.97 2.40
C ARG A 86 13.96 -0.68 2.80
N MET A 87 13.64 0.41 2.12
CA MET A 87 14.07 1.75 2.52
C MET A 87 12.95 2.44 3.26
N GLU A 88 13.23 3.02 4.42
CA GLU A 88 12.33 3.95 5.09
C GLU A 88 12.89 5.36 4.97
N GLN A 89 12.11 6.31 4.43
CA GLN A 89 12.40 7.74 4.45
C GLN A 89 11.52 8.38 5.52
N SER A 90 12.09 9.21 6.38
CA SER A 90 11.35 10.03 7.35
C SER A 90 11.72 11.50 7.21
N CYS A 91 10.76 12.40 7.45
CA CYS A 91 10.95 13.84 7.51
C CYS A 91 10.20 14.43 8.72
N SER A 92 10.83 15.33 9.47
CA SER A 92 10.25 16.02 10.64
C SER A 92 10.70 17.47 10.72
#